data_AF-A0AAU4DEI9-F1
#
_entry.id   AF-A0AAU4DEI9-F1
#
_cell.length_a   1.000
_cell.length_b   1.000
_cell.length_c   1.000
_cell.angle_alpha   90.00
_cell.angle_beta   90.00
_cell.angle_gamma   90.00
#
_symmetry.space_group_name_H-M   'P 1'
#
loop_
_entity.id
_entity.type
_entity.pdbx_description
1 polymer ?
#
loop_
_entity_poly.entity_id
_entity_poly.type
_entity_poly.pdbx_seq_one_letter_code
_entity_poly.pdbx_strand_id
1 'polypeptide(L)' 'MNDPIAAGTPAEAFPPPGRDLESTVERLELLEAQVQALGQAMRALVQGLEDIPDREPDPERPGRAARLAHELMLAQGL' A
#
# COMPACT_ATOMS: atom_id res chain seq x y z
N MET A 1 -53.12 31.42 -13.41
CA MET A 1 -52.69 31.80 -12.06
C MET A 1 -52.71 30.56 -11.18
N ASN A 2 -51.61 29.81 -11.20
CA ASN A 2 -51.07 29.02 -10.09
C ASN A 2 -49.72 28.48 -10.53
N ASP A 3 -48.69 28.88 -9.81
CA ASP A 3 -47.28 28.58 -10.05
C ASP A 3 -46.91 27.11 -9.78
N PRO A 4 -45.84 26.60 -10.42
CA PRO A 4 -45.30 25.26 -10.17
C PRO A 4 -44.52 25.23 -8.84
N ILE A 5 -44.86 24.30 -7.94
CA ILE A 5 -43.99 24.01 -6.78
C ILE A 5 -42.76 23.29 -7.31
N ALA A 6 -41.63 24.00 -7.22
CA ALA A 6 -40.29 23.52 -7.46
C ALA A 6 -40.07 22.16 -6.77
N ALA A 7 -39.72 21.15 -7.56
CA ALA A 7 -39.08 19.95 -7.05
C ALA A 7 -37.75 20.40 -6.42
N GLY A 8 -37.75 20.46 -5.09
CA GLY A 8 -36.57 20.73 -4.29
C GLY A 8 -35.42 19.83 -4.74
N THR A 9 -34.29 20.48 -4.98
CA THR A 9 -32.96 19.88 -5.10
C THR A 9 -32.78 18.71 -4.12
N PRO A 10 -32.15 17.59 -4.53
CA PRO A 10 -31.79 16.55 -3.58
C PRO A 10 -30.91 17.22 -2.53
N ALA A 11 -31.45 17.31 -1.32
CA ALA A 11 -30.72 17.72 -0.15
C ALA A 11 -29.37 17.00 -0.18
N GLU A 12 -28.30 17.78 -0.05
CA GLU A 12 -26.95 17.30 0.20
C GLU A 12 -27.05 16.12 1.16
N ALA A 13 -26.84 14.91 0.63
CA ALA A 13 -26.76 13.72 1.42
C ALA A 13 -25.49 13.86 2.24
N PHE A 14 -25.59 14.48 3.41
CA PHE A 14 -24.52 14.54 4.38
C PHE A 14 -24.11 13.09 4.64
N PRO A 15 -22.89 12.68 4.26
CA PRO A 15 -22.48 11.30 4.42
C PRO A 15 -22.63 10.94 5.90
N PRO A 16 -23.12 9.72 6.22
CA PRO A 16 -23.35 9.34 7.60
C PRO A 16 -22.03 9.48 8.39
N PRO A 17 -22.05 10.14 9.56
CA PRO A 17 -20.86 10.29 10.39
C PRO A 17 -20.35 8.91 10.77
N GLY A 18 -19.22 8.50 10.20
CA GLY A 18 -18.67 7.15 10.32
C GLY A 18 -18.06 6.63 9.02
N ARG A 19 -18.60 7.01 7.86
CA ARG A 19 -18.09 6.58 6.56
C ARG A 19 -16.67 7.09 6.27
N ASP A 20 -16.39 8.31 6.72
CA ASP A 20 -15.07 8.94 6.58
C ASP A 20 -14.05 8.32 7.53
N LEU A 21 -14.48 7.89 8.73
CA LEU A 21 -13.63 7.21 9.69
C LEU A 21 -13.31 5.79 9.21
N GLU A 22 -14.31 5.04 8.73
CA GLU A 22 -14.14 3.70 8.16
C GLU A 22 -13.19 3.73 6.96
N SER A 23 -13.39 4.65 6.02
CA SER A 23 -12.48 4.89 4.89
C SER A 23 -11.06 5.28 5.33
N THR A 24 -10.94 6.07 6.40
CA THR A 24 -9.63 6.45 6.95
C THR A 24 -8.92 5.24 7.58
N VAL A 25 -9.65 4.37 8.29
CA VAL A 25 -9.12 3.14 8.89
C VAL A 25 -8.67 2.18 7.79
N GLU A 26 -9.50 1.92 6.77
CA GLU A 26 -9.14 1.07 5.62
C GLU A 26 -7.87 1.58 4.92
N ARG A 27 -7.76 2.89 4.72
CA ARG A 27 -6.57 3.52 4.12
C ARG A 27 -5.33 3.37 5.01
N LEU A 28 -5.49 3.44 6.33
CA LEU A 28 -4.42 3.24 7.30
C LEU A 28 -3.93 1.79 7.29
N GLU A 29 -4.85 0.82 7.30
CA GLU A 29 -4.53 -0.60 7.22
C GLU A 29 -3.78 -0.95 5.93
N LEU A 30 -4.23 -0.39 4.80
CA LEU A 30 -3.54 -0.54 3.52
C LEU A 30 -2.13 0.05 3.55
N LEU A 31 -1.99 1.25 4.12
CA LEU A 31 -0.68 1.92 4.23
C LEU A 31 0.26 1.13 5.15
N GLU A 32 -0.24 0.60 6.25
CA GLU A 32 0.53 -0.24 7.17
C GLU A 32 1.03 -1.50 6.46
N ALA A 33 0.15 -2.18 5.72
CA ALA A 33 0.53 -3.35 4.92
C ALA A 33 1.62 -3.01 3.89
N GLN A 34 1.47 -1.89 3.16
CA GLN A 34 2.47 -1.42 2.19
C GLN A 34 3.82 -1.10 2.84
N VAL A 35 3.83 -0.44 4.00
CA VAL A 35 5.07 -0.11 4.73
C VAL A 35 5.75 -1.39 5.24
N GLN A 36 4.98 -2.36 5.75
CA GLN A 36 5.53 -3.65 6.15
C GLN A 36 6.17 -4.38 4.96
N ALA A 37 5.50 -4.40 3.80
CA ALA A 37 6.02 -4.96 2.56
C ALA A 37 7.36 -4.34 2.15
N LEU A 38 7.40 -3.01 2.14
CA LEU A 38 8.58 -2.24 1.79
C LEU A 38 9.75 -2.57 2.72
N GLY A 39 9.48 -2.64 4.03
CA GLY A 39 10.50 -3.02 5.02
C GLY A 39 11.01 -4.46 4.85
N GLN A 40 10.19 -5.39 4.37
CA GLN A 40 10.63 -6.75 4.04
C GLN A 40 11.49 -6.77 2.77
N ALA A 41 11.04 -6.08 1.72
CA ALA A 41 11.77 -5.98 0.46
C ALA A 41 13.15 -5.31 0.64
N MET A 42 13.23 -4.24 1.43
CA MET A 42 14.51 -3.60 1.77
C MET A 42 15.44 -4.54 2.54
N ARG A 43 14.93 -5.32 3.50
CA ARG A 43 15.75 -6.30 4.22
C ARG A 43 16.29 -7.38 3.28
N ALA A 44 15.48 -7.88 2.36
CA ALA A 44 15.92 -8.85 1.36
C ALA A 44 17.05 -8.28 0.49
N LEU A 45 16.93 -7.03 0.04
CA LEU A 45 17.97 -6.35 -0.72
C LEU A 45 19.26 -6.18 0.09
N VAL A 46 19.18 -5.66 1.31
CA VAL A 46 20.35 -5.46 2.18
C VAL A 46 21.07 -6.80 2.39
N GLN A 47 20.35 -7.86 2.74
CA GLN A 47 20.93 -9.19 2.91
C GLN A 47 21.52 -9.77 1.62
N GLY A 48 21.01 -9.38 0.46
CA GLY A 48 21.50 -9.81 -0.85
C GLY A 48 22.75 -9.08 -1.33
N LEU A 49 22.88 -7.81 -0.93
CA LEU A 49 23.96 -6.90 -1.31
C LEU A 49 25.09 -6.86 -0.28
N GLU A 50 24.83 -7.30 0.96
CA GLU A 50 25.87 -7.46 1.98
C GLU A 50 26.86 -8.55 1.58
N ASP A 51 28.07 -8.11 1.24
CA ASP A 51 29.24 -8.95 1.16
C ASP A 51 29.66 -9.37 2.56
N ILE A 52 29.66 -10.68 2.80
CA ILE A 52 30.08 -11.28 4.06
C ILE A 52 31.49 -11.81 3.83
N PRO A 53 32.53 -11.29 4.52
CA PRO A 53 33.92 -11.65 4.27
C PRO A 53 34.19 -13.16 4.42
N ASP A 54 33.43 -13.85 5.28
CA ASP A 54 33.55 -15.28 5.57
C ASP A 54 32.72 -16.19 4.64
N ARG A 55 32.06 -15.62 3.62
CA ARG A 55 31.21 -16.37 2.69
C ARG A 55 31.75 -16.28 1.28
N GLU A 56 31.79 -17.43 0.59
CA GLU A 56 32.16 -17.49 -0.83
C GLU A 56 31.30 -16.49 -1.64
N PRO A 57 31.92 -15.65 -2.49
CA PRO A 57 31.19 -14.68 -3.28
C PRO A 57 30.24 -15.39 -4.26
N ASP A 58 28.95 -15.09 -4.13
CA ASP A 58 27.89 -15.59 -5.03
C ASP A 58 27.41 -14.45 -5.93
N PRO A 59 27.80 -14.44 -7.22
CA PRO A 59 27.46 -13.36 -8.15
C PRO A 59 25.96 -13.27 -8.47
N GLU A 60 25.19 -14.33 -8.22
CA GLU A 60 23.75 -14.38 -8.46
C GLU A 60 22.95 -13.88 -7.24
N ARG A 61 23.59 -13.77 -6.07
CA ARG A 61 22.93 -13.36 -4.81
C ARG A 61 22.26 -11.99 -4.90
N PRO A 62 22.88 -10.93 -5.46
CA PRO A 62 22.22 -9.64 -5.67
C PRO A 62 20.97 -9.75 -6.54
N GLY A 63 21.07 -10.51 -7.64
CA GLY A 63 19.96 -10.70 -8.58
C GLY A 63 18.77 -11.43 -7.96
N ARG A 64 19.02 -12.47 -7.16
CA ARG A 64 17.97 -13.20 -6.43
C ARG A 64 17.31 -12.34 -5.36
N ALA A 65 18.09 -11.54 -4.64
CA ALA A 65 17.55 -10.62 -3.63
C ALA A 65 16.67 -9.53 -4.26
N ALA A 66 17.07 -8.99 -5.42
CA ALA A 66 16.26 -8.05 -6.17
C ALA A 66 14.93 -8.65 -6.64
N ARG A 67 14.94 -9.90 -7.13
CA ARG A 67 13.71 -10.62 -7.50
C ARG A 67 12.79 -10.83 -6.29
N LEU A 68 13.32 -11.31 -5.18
CA LEU A 68 12.54 -11.51 -3.95
C LEU A 68 11.92 -10.20 -3.45
N ALA A 69 12.69 -9.11 -3.45
CA ALA A 69 12.19 -7.80 -3.07
C ALA A 69 11.06 -7.33 -4.00
N HIS A 70 11.19 -7.56 -5.30
CA HIS A 70 10.15 -7.24 -6.28
C HIS A 70 8.89 -8.08 -6.05
N GLU A 71 9.01 -9.38 -5.80
CA GLU A 71 7.88 -10.26 -5.50
C GLU A 71 7.13 -9.83 -4.23
N LEU A 72 7.86 -9.41 -3.18
CA LEU A 72 7.27 -8.90 -1.94
C LEU A 72 6.48 -7.60 -2.16
N MET A 73 6.94 -6.72 -3.05
CA MET A 73 6.22 -5.50 -3.41
C MET A 73 4.96 -5.82 -4.23
N LEU A 74 5.07 -6.68 -5.24
CA LEU A 74 3.94 -7.09 -6.07
C LEU A 74 2.82 -7.75 -5.27
N ALA A 75 3.16 -8.55 -4.26
CA ALA A 75 2.19 -9.19 -3.37
C ALA A 75 1.31 -8.19 -2.61
N GLN A 76 1.75 -6.93 -2.50
CA GLN A 76 1.06 -5.85 -1.79
C GLN A 76 0.56 -4.74 -2.74
N GLY A 77 0.62 -5.00 -4.05
CA GLY A 77 0.17 -4.07 -5.09
C GLY A 77 1.06 -2.84 -5.25
N LEU A 78 2.32 -2.93 -4.84
CA LEU A 78 3.34 -1.89 -4.99
C LEU A 78 4.18 -2.07 -6.27
#